data_AF-A0A7X0L1B3-F1
#
_entry.id   AF-A0A7X0L1B3-F1
#
_cell.length_a   1.000
_cell.length_b   1.000
_cell.length_c   1.000
_cell.angle_alpha   90.00
_cell.angle_beta   90.00
_cell.angle_gamma   90.00
#
_symmetry.space_group_name_H-M   'P 1'
#
loop_
_entity.id
_entity.type
_entity.pdbx_description
1 polymer ?
#
loop_
_entity_poly.entity_id
_entity_poly.type
_entity_poly.pdbx_seq_one_letter_code
_entity_poly.pdbx_strand_id
1 'polypeptide(L)'
;MTDETKAPPTARNDEDTTRLAANLYEHVRQLNHASVGPPSLTLPATAYTILGNLSAAVYGLDQLLEQINRFFLRELRADRLGHDHGEDLAAVLSRHGRALAEARPHLQALCSALSDAQSTINAVHSRPTRRGAASPAIGDKTYEADAGVRAAANDFPRPITDPTLLIPPAVSGQNAPLDNRRANTQEA
;
A
#
# COMPACT_ATOMS: atom_id res chain seq x y z
N MET A 1 -18.48 -25.14 30.23
CA MET A 1 -19.55 -24.47 29.45
C MET A 1 -19.30 -22.97 29.53
N THR A 2 -18.40 -22.48 28.68
CA THR A 2 -18.19 -21.06 28.39
C THR A 2 -17.81 -21.03 26.92
N ASP A 3 -18.83 -20.76 26.12
CA ASP A 3 -18.74 -20.55 24.68
C ASP A 3 -18.14 -19.15 24.49
N GLU A 4 -16.81 -19.07 24.33
CA GLU A 4 -16.17 -17.86 23.84
C GLU A 4 -16.51 -17.73 22.36
N THR A 5 -17.64 -17.07 22.09
CA THR A 5 -17.98 -16.60 20.76
C THR A 5 -16.95 -15.55 20.35
N LYS A 6 -15.83 -16.02 19.80
CA LYS A 6 -14.86 -15.19 19.09
C LYS A 6 -15.62 -14.56 17.93
N ALA A 7 -16.00 -13.29 18.11
CA ALA A 7 -16.54 -12.48 17.03
C ALA A 7 -15.63 -12.66 15.81
N PRO A 8 -16.18 -12.91 14.60
CA PRO A 8 -15.36 -13.00 13.41
C PRO A 8 -14.54 -11.70 13.31
N PRO A 9 -13.28 -11.76 12.86
CA PRO A 9 -12.49 -10.55 12.67
C PRO A 9 -13.26 -9.70 11.66
N THR A 10 -13.99 -8.70 12.18
CA THR A 10 -14.70 -7.74 11.37
C THR A 10 -13.66 -7.14 10.46
N ALA A 11 -13.85 -7.33 9.16
CA ALA A 11 -13.19 -6.57 8.13
C ALA A 11 -13.00 -5.12 8.63
N ARG A 12 -11.81 -4.55 8.44
CA ARG A 12 -11.67 -3.09 8.45
C ARG A 12 -12.88 -2.52 7.69
N ASN A 13 -13.70 -1.74 8.38
CA ASN A 13 -15.02 -1.36 7.89
C ASN A 13 -14.86 -0.55 6.60
N ASP A 14 -15.75 -0.70 5.62
CA ASP A 14 -15.71 0.08 4.37
C ASP A 14 -15.69 1.59 4.68
N GLU A 15 -16.38 2.00 5.75
CA GLU A 15 -16.36 3.36 6.28
C GLU A 15 -14.95 3.82 6.68
N ASP A 16 -14.14 2.95 7.31
CA ASP A 16 -12.76 3.27 7.65
C ASP A 16 -11.93 3.48 6.38
N THR A 17 -12.15 2.65 5.36
CA THR A 17 -11.43 2.74 4.08
C THR A 17 -11.79 4.03 3.34
N THR A 18 -13.07 4.39 3.29
CA THR A 18 -13.54 5.66 2.70
C THR A 18 -12.99 6.86 3.48
N ARG A 19 -12.96 6.79 4.82
CA ARG A 19 -12.37 7.84 5.67
C ARG A 19 -10.88 8.02 5.41
N LEU A 20 -10.13 6.94 5.20
CA LEU A 20 -8.71 7.02 4.82
C LEU A 20 -8.52 7.73 3.47
N ALA A 21 -9.36 7.45 2.47
CA ALA A 21 -9.32 8.14 1.19
C ALA A 21 -9.64 9.65 1.32
N ALA A 22 -10.63 10.01 2.14
CA ALA A 22 -10.94 11.41 2.44
C ALA A 22 -9.77 12.12 3.15
N ASN A 23 -9.14 11.44 4.11
CA ASN A 23 -7.96 11.96 4.80
C ASN A 23 -6.80 12.17 3.83
N LEU A 24 -6.56 11.28 2.87
CA LEU A 24 -5.52 11.46 1.85
C LEU A 24 -5.74 12.78 1.07
N TYR A 25 -6.97 13.02 0.61
CA TYR A 25 -7.32 14.28 -0.06
C TYR A 25 -7.04 15.50 0.82
N GLU A 26 -7.46 15.47 2.08
CA GLU A 26 -7.23 16.58 3.01
C GLU A 26 -5.75 16.82 3.30
N HIS A 27 -4.94 15.76 3.45
CA HIS A 27 -3.50 15.91 3.65
C HIS A 27 -2.81 16.54 2.43
N VAL A 28 -3.21 16.16 1.21
CA VAL A 28 -2.69 16.80 -0.02
C VAL A 28 -3.08 18.28 -0.05
N ARG A 29 -4.33 18.62 0.30
CA ARG A 29 -4.78 20.02 0.38
C ARG A 29 -3.99 20.81 1.42
N GLN A 30 -3.77 20.25 2.61
CA GLN A 30 -2.98 20.87 3.68
C GLN A 30 -1.51 21.06 3.25
N LEU A 31 -0.91 20.07 2.59
CA LEU A 31 0.45 20.16 2.05
C LEU A 31 0.58 21.28 1.00
N ASN A 32 -0.41 21.41 0.11
CA ASN A 32 -0.47 22.50 -0.86
C ASN A 32 -0.57 23.87 -0.17
N HIS A 33 -1.38 24.00 0.87
CA HIS A 33 -1.46 25.26 1.63
C HIS A 33 -0.15 25.59 2.37
N ALA A 34 0.46 24.60 3.04
CA ALA A 34 1.71 24.78 3.78
C ALA A 34 2.92 25.11 2.89
N SER A 35 2.90 24.70 1.62
CA SER A 35 3.99 24.99 0.68
C SER A 35 3.90 26.39 0.05
N VAL A 36 2.75 27.06 0.08
CA VAL A 36 2.51 28.37 -0.57
C VAL A 36 2.50 29.55 0.42
N GLY A 37 2.13 29.35 1.69
CA GLY A 37 1.97 30.44 2.68
C GLY A 37 3.19 30.66 3.60
N PRO A 38 3.52 31.89 4.02
CA PRO A 38 4.61 32.15 4.98
C PRO A 38 4.34 31.56 6.38
N PRO A 39 5.34 30.95 7.06
CA PRO A 39 6.64 30.55 6.52
C PRO A 39 6.45 29.29 5.66
N SER A 40 6.67 29.43 4.35
CA SER A 40 6.56 28.33 3.38
C SER A 40 7.79 27.42 3.51
N LEU A 41 8.10 26.62 2.49
CA LEU A 41 9.32 25.81 2.49
C LEU A 41 10.56 26.65 2.80
N THR A 42 11.15 26.42 3.98
CA THR A 42 12.31 27.18 4.48
C THR A 42 13.65 26.47 4.28
N LEU A 43 13.63 25.14 4.10
CA LEU A 43 14.82 24.31 3.99
C LEU A 43 14.71 23.36 2.79
N PRO A 44 15.77 23.20 1.97
CA PRO A 44 15.83 22.20 0.91
C PRO A 44 15.61 20.77 1.42
N ALA A 45 16.05 20.46 2.63
CA ALA A 45 15.81 19.16 3.27
C ALA A 45 14.32 18.84 3.45
N THR A 46 13.48 19.86 3.68
CA THR A 46 12.03 19.70 3.75
C THR A 46 11.46 19.32 2.38
N ALA A 47 11.92 19.98 1.31
CA ALA A 47 11.52 19.63 -0.05
C ALA A 47 11.95 18.21 -0.43
N TYR A 48 13.18 17.81 -0.09
CA TYR A 48 13.67 16.44 -0.28
C TYR A 48 12.75 15.41 0.39
N THR A 49 12.37 15.67 1.66
CA THR A 49 11.49 14.78 2.43
C THR A 49 10.10 14.69 1.81
N ILE A 50 9.54 15.83 1.37
CA ILE A 50 8.23 15.87 0.72
C ILE A 50 8.24 15.05 -0.58
N LEU A 51 9.26 15.21 -1.42
CA LEU A 51 9.36 14.49 -2.69
C LEU A 51 9.46 12.98 -2.48
N GLY A 52 10.24 12.53 -1.50
CA GLY A 52 10.32 11.10 -1.15
C GLY A 52 8.99 10.53 -0.65
N ASN A 53 8.31 11.25 0.24
CA ASN A 53 7.00 10.83 0.76
C ASN A 53 5.92 10.80 -0.33
N LEU A 54 5.92 11.78 -1.24
CA LEU A 54 4.99 11.79 -2.37
C LEU A 54 5.27 10.65 -3.34
N SER A 55 6.54 10.33 -3.61
CA SER A 55 6.90 9.18 -4.45
C SER A 55 6.37 7.87 -3.85
N ALA A 56 6.58 7.65 -2.54
CA ALA A 56 6.05 6.48 -1.84
C ALA A 56 4.50 6.43 -1.84
N ALA A 57 3.84 7.57 -1.66
CA ALA A 57 2.38 7.65 -1.72
C ALA A 57 1.85 7.29 -3.12
N VAL A 58 2.46 7.80 -4.18
CA VAL A 58 2.09 7.50 -5.57
C VAL A 58 2.31 6.01 -5.89
N TYR A 59 3.39 5.41 -5.41
CA TYR A 59 3.60 3.97 -5.51
C TYR A 59 2.48 3.17 -4.81
N GLY A 60 2.11 3.58 -3.59
CA GLY A 60 0.97 2.99 -2.87
C GLY A 60 -0.38 3.16 -3.59
N LEU A 61 -0.58 4.27 -4.32
CA LEU A 61 -1.77 4.48 -5.14
C LEU A 61 -1.86 3.47 -6.30
N ASP A 62 -0.76 3.13 -6.96
CA ASP A 62 -0.77 2.08 -8.01
C ASP A 62 -1.25 0.74 -7.45
N GLN A 63 -0.77 0.38 -6.25
CA GLN A 63 -1.21 -0.82 -5.55
C GLN A 63 -2.70 -0.77 -5.19
N LEU A 64 -3.19 0.38 -4.72
CA LEU A 64 -4.59 0.56 -4.35
C LEU A 64 -5.53 0.41 -5.56
N LEU A 65 -5.16 0.95 -6.73
CA LEU A 65 -5.97 0.79 -7.95
C LEU A 65 -6.08 -0.69 -8.36
N GLU A 66 -4.98 -1.43 -8.27
CA GLU A 66 -4.98 -2.86 -8.54
C GLU A 66 -5.85 -3.64 -7.54
N GLN A 67 -5.83 -3.25 -6.26
CA GLN A 67 -6.67 -3.86 -5.23
C GLN A 67 -8.16 -3.62 -5.48
N ILE A 68 -8.55 -2.40 -5.87
CA ILE A 68 -9.94 -2.06 -6.23
C ILE A 68 -10.40 -2.88 -7.44
N ASN A 69 -9.57 -2.99 -8.48
CA ASN A 69 -9.90 -3.80 -9.65
C ASN A 69 -10.12 -5.28 -9.27
N ARG A 70 -9.23 -5.85 -8.44
CA ARG A 70 -9.36 -7.23 -7.96
C ARG A 70 -10.59 -7.45 -7.09
N PHE A 71 -10.97 -6.47 -6.28
CA PHE A 71 -12.22 -6.50 -5.52
C PHE A 71 -13.39 -6.71 -6.47
N PHE A 72 -13.58 -5.86 -7.47
CA PHE A 72 -14.71 -5.98 -8.40
C PHE A 72 -14.71 -7.30 -9.18
N LEU A 73 -13.55 -7.76 -9.65
CA LEU A 73 -13.45 -9.05 -10.34
C LEU A 73 -13.83 -10.24 -9.43
N ARG A 74 -13.50 -10.16 -8.14
CA ARG A 74 -13.89 -11.17 -7.16
C ARG A 74 -15.40 -11.13 -6.88
N GLU A 75 -15.96 -9.94 -6.69
CA GLU A 75 -17.39 -9.77 -6.42
C GLU A 75 -18.24 -10.19 -7.64
N LEU A 76 -17.78 -9.90 -8.87
CA LEU A 76 -18.42 -10.36 -10.11
C LEU A 76 -18.46 -11.89 -10.20
N ARG A 77 -17.32 -12.56 -9.97
CA ARG A 77 -17.24 -14.03 -10.02
C ARG A 77 -18.09 -14.73 -8.97
N ALA A 78 -18.38 -14.03 -7.88
CA ALA A 78 -19.22 -14.54 -6.81
C ALA A 78 -20.70 -14.16 -6.96
N ASP A 79 -21.08 -13.54 -8.08
CA ASP A 79 -22.46 -13.11 -8.39
C ASP A 79 -23.06 -12.22 -7.28
N ARG A 80 -22.23 -11.36 -6.67
CA ARG A 80 -22.63 -10.44 -5.58
C ARG A 80 -22.88 -9.01 -6.03
N LEU A 81 -22.79 -8.75 -7.33
CA LEU A 81 -22.91 -7.42 -7.90
C LEU A 81 -24.20 -7.32 -8.71
N GLY A 82 -24.91 -6.21 -8.53
CA GLY A 82 -26.04 -5.81 -9.36
C GLY A 82 -25.74 -4.52 -10.11
N HIS A 83 -26.59 -4.16 -11.07
CA HIS A 83 -26.51 -2.89 -11.77
C HIS A 83 -27.89 -2.22 -11.83
N ASP A 84 -27.99 -1.03 -11.24
CA ASP A 84 -29.27 -0.34 -10.97
C ASP A 84 -30.06 0.03 -12.23
N HIS A 85 -29.40 0.10 -13.39
CA HIS A 85 -30.00 0.50 -14.66
C HIS A 85 -30.10 -0.66 -15.68
N GLY A 86 -29.87 -1.90 -15.25
CA GLY A 86 -29.98 -3.09 -16.09
C GLY A 86 -28.94 -3.26 -17.21
N GLU A 87 -27.92 -2.40 -17.29
CA GLU A 87 -26.74 -2.63 -18.13
C GLU A 87 -25.99 -3.92 -17.77
N ASP A 88 -25.38 -4.54 -18.77
CA ASP A 88 -24.49 -5.69 -18.59
C ASP A 88 -23.28 -5.34 -17.72
N LEU A 89 -23.24 -5.97 -16.55
CA LEU A 89 -22.20 -5.76 -15.55
C LEU A 89 -20.80 -6.13 -16.06
N ALA A 90 -20.68 -7.15 -16.93
CA ALA A 90 -19.40 -7.54 -17.50
C ALA A 90 -18.83 -6.42 -18.40
N ALA A 91 -19.69 -5.79 -19.21
CA ALA A 91 -19.31 -4.63 -20.02
C ALA A 91 -18.90 -3.42 -19.16
N VAL A 92 -19.64 -3.13 -18.08
CA VAL A 92 -19.32 -2.05 -17.12
C VAL A 92 -17.95 -2.27 -16.48
N LEU A 93 -17.71 -3.47 -15.93
CA LEU A 93 -16.45 -3.79 -15.25
C LEU A 93 -15.26 -3.89 -16.21
N SER A 94 -15.48 -4.28 -17.47
CA SER A 94 -14.45 -4.23 -18.51
C SER A 94 -13.98 -2.80 -18.80
N ARG A 95 -14.91 -1.84 -18.90
CA ARG A 95 -14.57 -0.41 -19.08
C ARG A 95 -13.88 0.16 -17.84
N HIS A 96 -14.39 -0.17 -16.65
CA HIS A 96 -13.75 0.22 -15.38
C HIS A 96 -12.30 -0.30 -15.28
N GLY A 97 -12.08 -1.59 -15.52
CA GLY A 97 -10.75 -2.19 -15.47
C GLY A 97 -9.78 -1.58 -16.48
N ARG A 98 -10.27 -1.20 -17.67
CA ARG A 98 -9.47 -0.48 -18.67
C ARG A 98 -9.05 0.91 -18.19
N ALA A 99 -9.97 1.68 -17.64
CA ALA A 99 -9.68 3.01 -17.10
C ALA A 99 -8.64 2.94 -15.95
N LEU A 100 -8.76 1.94 -15.07
CA LEU A 100 -7.73 1.71 -14.04
C LEU A 100 -6.39 1.32 -14.67
N ALA A 101 -6.38 0.40 -15.63
CA ALA A 101 -5.15 -0.01 -16.32
C ALA A 101 -4.45 1.16 -17.04
N GLU A 102 -5.21 2.09 -17.62
CA GLU A 102 -4.69 3.31 -18.24
C GLU A 102 -4.08 4.29 -17.22
N ALA A 103 -4.62 4.36 -15.99
CA ALA A 103 -4.09 5.24 -14.95
C ALA A 103 -2.73 4.78 -14.39
N ARG A 104 -2.46 3.47 -14.38
CA ARG A 104 -1.27 2.88 -13.74
C ARG A 104 0.07 3.36 -14.34
N PRO A 105 0.27 3.38 -15.67
CA PRO A 105 1.47 3.97 -16.26
C PRO A 105 1.71 5.43 -15.86
N HIS A 106 0.65 6.22 -15.68
CA HIS A 106 0.78 7.61 -15.24
C HIS A 106 1.28 7.72 -13.80
N LEU A 107 0.79 6.86 -12.90
CA LEU A 107 1.30 6.79 -11.52
C LEU A 107 2.77 6.34 -11.48
N GLN A 108 3.14 5.36 -12.30
CA GLN A 108 4.53 4.91 -12.39
C GLN A 108 5.45 6.03 -12.90
N ALA A 109 5.05 6.73 -13.96
CA ALA A 109 5.80 7.87 -14.48
C ALA A 109 5.95 8.99 -13.45
N LEU A 110 4.88 9.28 -12.70
CA LEU A 110 4.92 10.28 -11.63
C LEU A 110 5.84 9.86 -10.48
N CYS A 111 5.80 8.59 -10.05
CA CYS A 111 6.70 8.06 -9.03
C CYS A 111 8.16 8.22 -9.44
N SER A 112 8.51 7.83 -10.67
CA SER A 112 9.87 8.02 -11.21
C SER A 112 10.28 9.49 -11.23
N ALA A 113 9.42 10.38 -11.73
CA ALA A 113 9.71 11.81 -11.79
C ALA A 113 9.93 12.44 -10.40
N LEU A 114 9.15 12.01 -9.38
CA LEU A 114 9.31 12.49 -8.00
C LEU A 114 10.62 11.98 -7.38
N SER A 115 10.96 10.70 -7.60
CA SER A 115 12.23 10.11 -7.14
C SER A 115 13.44 10.77 -7.80
N ASP A 116 13.35 11.11 -9.08
CA ASP A 116 14.40 11.83 -9.82
C ASP A 116 14.56 13.26 -9.29
N ALA A 117 13.46 13.96 -9.03
CA ALA A 117 13.47 15.28 -8.41
C ALA A 117 14.10 15.24 -7.01
N GLN A 118 13.73 14.24 -6.19
CA GLN A 118 14.32 14.03 -4.87
C GLN A 118 15.84 13.80 -4.96
N SER A 119 16.27 12.95 -5.89
CA SER A 119 17.69 12.64 -6.09
C SER A 119 18.48 13.88 -6.54
N THR A 120 17.89 14.69 -7.41
CA THR A 120 18.52 15.92 -7.94
C THR A 120 18.66 16.99 -6.86
N ILE A 121 17.67 17.15 -5.97
CA ILE A 121 17.71 18.16 -4.90
C ILE A 121 18.64 17.78 -3.74
N ASN A 122 19.10 16.52 -3.66
CA ASN A 122 19.96 16.02 -2.58
C ASN A 122 21.23 16.86 -2.38
N ALA A 123 21.80 17.41 -3.45
CA ALA A 123 23.00 18.26 -3.39
C ALA A 123 22.72 19.72 -3.00
N VAL A 124 21.46 20.12 -2.83
CA VAL A 124 21.07 21.51 -2.54
C VAL A 124 20.99 21.73 -1.02
N HIS A 125 21.73 22.71 -0.51
CA HIS A 125 21.82 22.99 0.92
C HIS A 125 21.59 24.47 1.20
N SER A 126 20.97 24.79 2.34
CA SER A 126 20.81 26.19 2.78
C SER A 126 22.16 26.81 3.11
N ARG A 127 22.39 28.05 2.64
CA ARG A 127 23.52 28.86 3.10
C ARG A 127 23.17 29.54 4.42
N PRO A 128 24.08 29.60 5.41
CA PRO A 128 23.84 30.40 6.60
C PRO A 128 23.56 31.84 6.19
N THR A 129 22.41 32.39 6.58
CA THR A 129 22.17 33.82 6.43
C THR A 129 23.16 34.54 7.33
N ARG A 130 23.98 35.43 6.77
CA ARG A 130 25.04 36.19 7.45
C ARG A 130 24.47 37.27 8.41
N ARG A 131 23.42 36.95 9.16
CA ARG A 131 22.76 37.83 10.13
C ARG A 131 22.69 37.11 11.47
N GLY A 132 23.86 36.85 12.05
CA GLY A 132 24.00 36.12 13.31
C GLY A 132 25.34 35.40 13.41
N ALA A 133 26.45 36.07 13.07
CA ALA A 133 27.76 35.54 13.38
C ALA A 133 28.02 35.72 14.89
N ALA A 134 27.45 34.82 15.69
CA ALA A 134 27.97 34.45 17.00
C ALA A 134 28.31 32.95 16.93
N SER A 135 29.54 32.62 17.30
CA SER A 135 30.32 31.41 17.01
C SER A 135 29.59 30.05 17.02
N PRO A 136 30.00 29.11 16.14
CA PRO A 136 29.60 27.72 16.28
C PRO A 136 30.52 27.01 17.30
N ALA A 137 29.94 26.62 18.43
CA ALA A 137 30.48 25.56 19.26
C ALA A 137 29.63 24.29 19.01
N ILE A 138 30.32 23.27 18.48
CA ILE A 138 30.08 21.83 18.69
C ILE A 138 28.80 21.22 18.09
N GLY A 139 29.00 20.15 17.31
CA GLY A 139 28.03 19.08 17.18
C GLY A 139 28.00 18.44 15.81
N ASP A 140 29.06 17.72 15.46
CA ASP A 140 29.03 16.72 14.39
C ASP A 140 27.95 15.68 14.74
N LYS A 141 26.78 15.80 14.11
CA LYS A 141 25.75 14.77 14.10
C LYS A 141 25.57 14.36 12.67
N THR A 142 26.26 13.27 12.31
CA THR A 142 26.05 12.48 11.12
C THR A 142 24.54 12.19 10.99
N TYR A 143 23.90 12.81 10.00
CA TYR A 143 22.52 12.51 9.65
C TYR A 143 22.50 11.14 8.98
N GLU A 144 22.00 10.13 9.70
CA GLU A 144 21.70 8.78 9.18
C GLU A 144 20.64 8.89 8.07
N ALA A 145 21.11 9.13 6.84
CA ALA A 145 20.30 9.44 5.66
C ALA A 145 19.53 8.23 5.07
N ASP A 146 19.59 7.05 5.68
CA ASP A 146 19.00 5.81 5.15
C ASP A 146 17.84 5.24 6.01
N ALA A 147 17.63 5.79 7.22
CA ALA A 147 16.67 5.22 8.17
C ALA A 147 15.20 5.51 7.79
N GLY A 148 14.90 6.69 7.22
CA GLY A 148 13.52 7.11 6.94
C GLY A 148 12.85 6.35 5.80
N VAL A 149 13.60 6.06 4.72
CA VAL A 149 13.08 5.36 3.54
C VAL A 149 12.81 3.88 3.84
N ARG A 150 13.70 3.22 4.60
CA ARG A 150 13.50 1.82 5.01
C ARG A 150 12.41 1.68 6.07
N ALA A 151 12.24 2.66 6.96
CA ALA A 151 11.16 2.66 7.94
C ALA A 151 9.77 2.76 7.29
N ALA A 152 9.59 3.63 6.28
CA ALA A 152 8.33 3.77 5.56
C ALA A 152 8.04 2.55 4.66
N ALA A 153 9.05 1.98 4.00
CA ALA A 153 8.90 0.78 3.17
C ALA A 153 8.42 -0.46 3.95
N ASN A 154 8.71 -0.53 5.25
CA ASN A 154 8.28 -1.62 6.12
C ASN A 154 6.83 -1.49 6.62
N ASP A 155 6.23 -0.31 6.50
CA ASP A 155 4.86 -0.03 6.97
C ASP A 155 3.79 -0.31 5.89
N PHE A 156 4.24 -0.61 4.66
CA PHE A 156 3.37 -1.11 3.59
C PHE A 156 3.17 -2.62 3.71
N PRO A 157 1.96 -3.14 3.43
CA PRO A 157 1.75 -4.58 3.33
C PRO A 157 2.69 -5.18 2.27
N ARG A 158 3.37 -6.28 2.61
CA ARG A 158 4.32 -6.95 1.72
C ARG A 158 3.63 -7.38 0.41
N PRO A 159 4.30 -7.25 -0.75
CA PRO A 159 3.77 -7.77 -2.00
C PRO A 159 3.60 -9.30 -1.92
N ILE A 160 2.49 -9.81 -2.46
CA ILE A 160 2.10 -11.24 -2.48
C ILE A 160 3.08 -12.13 -3.28
N THR A 161 4.12 -11.54 -3.89
CA THR A 161 5.24 -12.28 -4.50
C THR A 161 6.23 -12.86 -3.47
N ASP A 162 5.99 -12.69 -2.17
CA ASP A 162 6.77 -13.36 -1.11
C ASP A 162 6.50 -14.89 -1.14
N PRO A 163 7.51 -15.74 -1.46
CA PRO A 163 7.33 -17.18 -1.59
C PRO A 163 6.92 -17.87 -0.27
N THR A 164 6.98 -17.16 0.87
CA THR A 164 6.51 -17.67 2.17
C THR A 164 4.98 -17.68 2.31
N LEU A 165 4.24 -16.91 1.50
CA LEU A 165 2.76 -16.93 1.47
C LEU A 165 2.19 -17.97 0.49
N LEU A 166 3.07 -18.58 -0.32
CA LEU A 166 2.74 -19.65 -1.26
C LEU A 166 3.05 -21.05 -0.72
N ILE A 167 3.42 -21.17 0.56
CA ILE A 167 3.60 -22.48 1.20
C ILE A 167 2.20 -23.08 1.42
N PRO A 168 1.78 -24.11 0.67
CA PRO A 168 0.57 -24.84 1.01
C PRO A 168 0.74 -25.44 2.42
N PRO A 169 -0.32 -25.54 3.23
CA PRO A 169 -0.21 -26.20 4.52
C PRO A 169 0.39 -27.59 4.30
N ALA A 170 1.44 -27.90 5.05
CA ALA A 170 2.09 -29.19 5.02
C ALA A 170 1.02 -30.27 5.24
N VAL A 171 0.75 -31.04 4.19
CA VAL A 171 0.03 -32.31 4.31
C VAL A 171 0.99 -33.28 4.99
N SER A 172 1.07 -33.18 6.32
CA SER A 172 1.53 -34.24 7.20
C SER A 172 0.24 -34.86 7.75
N GLY A 173 -0.18 -36.06 7.40
CA GLY A 173 0.60 -37.26 7.12
C GLY A 173 0.09 -38.33 8.08
N GLN A 174 -0.98 -39.04 7.70
CA GLN A 174 -1.36 -40.31 8.31
C GLN A 174 -1.78 -41.27 7.20
N ASN A 175 -0.79 -41.68 6.40
CA ASN A 175 -0.80 -43.03 5.84
C ASN A 175 -0.13 -43.92 6.89
N ALA A 176 -0.93 -44.66 7.65
CA ALA A 176 -0.46 -45.86 8.33
C ALA A 176 -0.80 -47.07 7.43
N PRO A 177 0.19 -47.87 7.01
CA PRO A 177 -0.08 -49.14 6.35
C PRO A 177 -0.28 -50.20 7.44
N LEU A 178 -1.41 -50.90 7.43
CA LEU A 178 -1.46 -52.24 8.02
C LEU A 178 -2.16 -53.21 7.08
N ASP A 179 -1.36 -54.21 6.77
CA ASP A 179 -1.53 -55.32 5.86
C ASP A 179 -2.55 -56.34 6.39
N ASN A 180 -3.13 -57.08 5.42
CA ASN A 180 -3.64 -58.45 5.51
C ASN A 180 -4.94 -58.82 6.28
N ARG A 181 -6.00 -59.02 5.47
CA ARG A 181 -6.53 -60.36 5.08
C ARG A 181 -6.89 -61.35 6.23
N ARG A 182 -8.20 -61.53 6.48
CA ARG A 182 -8.92 -62.84 6.34
C ARG A 182 -10.41 -62.78 6.71
N ALA A 183 -11.22 -63.38 5.83
CA ALA A 183 -12.46 -64.17 6.01
C ALA A 183 -13.59 -63.64 6.92
N ASN A 184 -14.80 -63.42 6.35
CA ASN A 184 -15.83 -64.48 6.29
C ASN A 184 -17.09 -64.05 5.50
N THR A 185 -17.55 -64.98 4.67
CA THR A 185 -18.94 -65.34 4.30
C THR A 185 -20.05 -64.29 4.26
N GLN A 186 -20.69 -64.19 3.10
CA GLN A 186 -22.15 -64.38 3.03
C GLN A 186 -22.54 -64.99 1.67
N GLU A 187 -23.08 -66.21 1.75
CA GLU A 187 -23.79 -66.92 0.68
C GLU A 187 -25.23 -66.40 0.55
N ALA A 188 -25.76 -66.63 -0.66
CA ALA A 188 -27.16 -66.75 -1.08
C ALA A 188 -28.03 -65.48 -1.13
#